data_AF-A0A3D3CUP3-F1
#
_entry.id   AF-A0A3D3CUP3-F1
#
_cell.length_a   1.000
_cell.length_b   1.000
_cell.length_c   1.000
_cell.angle_alpha   90.00
_cell.angle_beta   90.00
_cell.angle_gamma   90.00
#
_symmetry.space_group_name_H-M   'P 1'
#
loop_
_entity.id
_entity.type
_entity.pdbx_description
1 polymer ?
#
loop_
_entity_poly.entity_id
_entity_poly.type
_entity_poly.pdbx_seq_one_letter_code
_entity_poly.pdbx_strand_id
1 'polypeptide(L)'
;ACKTKGPACLIDATDILKSAPGKLITIKDSSYKITALYDAGWDSLKGGAYLFYPNEFLKSYTFYQNRQPVYSETYDEQGFLVSTKGSPMVDRVINELNNDSVYVQVYFFKMMKSYQDLNIRINNKASSDYILQNDSVFSNMKSVTFGINISDLNKINMYSRINYLDDCSKIEHILNDSLFLVKDPQNGLVPALSK
;
A
#
# COMPACT_ATOMS: atom_id res chain seq x y z
N ALA A 1 3.05 -31.76 9.22
CA ALA A 1 1.98 -31.63 8.22
C ALA A 1 2.52 -30.81 7.05
N CYS A 2 2.53 -31.35 5.84
CA CYS A 2 2.85 -30.56 4.64
C CYS A 2 1.79 -29.45 4.53
N LYS A 3 2.19 -28.18 4.63
CA LYS A 3 1.32 -27.07 4.27
C LYS A 3 1.05 -27.23 2.77
N THR A 4 -0.14 -27.70 2.41
CA THR A 4 -0.56 -27.72 1.01
C THR A 4 -0.47 -26.29 0.49
N LYS A 5 0.32 -26.08 -0.58
CA LYS A 5 0.25 -24.83 -1.33
C LYS A 5 -1.23 -24.66 -1.71
N GLY A 6 -1.87 -23.58 -1.25
CA GLY A 6 -3.25 -23.30 -1.64
C GLY A 6 -3.36 -23.12 -3.16
N PRO A 7 -4.56 -22.97 -3.72
CA PRO A 7 -4.75 -22.90 -5.17
C PRO A 7 -3.91 -21.79 -5.81
N ALA A 8 -3.43 -22.06 -7.03
CA ALA A 8 -2.72 -21.08 -7.85
C ALA A 8 -3.62 -19.89 -8.19
N CYS A 9 -3.05 -18.69 -8.19
CA CYS A 9 -3.70 -17.50 -8.70
C CYS A 9 -3.13 -17.12 -10.05
N LEU A 10 -3.90 -17.43 -11.09
CA LEU A 10 -3.56 -17.15 -12.47
C LEU A 10 -3.98 -15.73 -12.80
N ILE A 11 -3.17 -14.75 -12.42
CA ILE A 11 -3.36 -13.34 -12.80
C ILE A 11 -2.59 -13.07 -14.08
N ASP A 12 -3.27 -12.49 -15.07
CA ASP A 12 -2.64 -12.00 -16.29
C ASP A 12 -2.65 -10.46 -16.37
N ALA A 13 -2.03 -9.93 -17.42
CA ALA A 13 -1.97 -8.49 -17.66
C ALA A 13 -3.36 -7.86 -17.87
N THR A 14 -4.32 -8.60 -18.43
CA THR A 14 -5.68 -8.15 -18.71
C THR A 14 -6.46 -7.93 -17.42
N ASP A 15 -6.30 -8.82 -16.44
CA ASP A 15 -6.90 -8.67 -15.10
C ASP A 15 -6.45 -7.37 -14.43
N ILE A 16 -5.15 -7.07 -14.52
CA ILE A 16 -4.55 -5.86 -13.96
C ILE A 16 -5.09 -4.62 -14.68
N LEU A 17 -5.09 -4.62 -16.02
CA LEU A 17 -5.57 -3.50 -16.84
C LEU A 17 -7.06 -3.18 -16.61
N LYS A 18 -7.92 -4.20 -16.48
CA LYS A 18 -9.36 -4.04 -16.18
C LYS A 18 -9.59 -3.32 -14.85
N SER A 19 -8.77 -3.61 -13.85
CA SER A 19 -8.90 -3.00 -12.51
C SER A 19 -8.41 -1.54 -12.45
N ALA A 20 -7.68 -1.09 -13.47
CA ALA A 20 -6.94 0.17 -13.44
C ALA A 20 -6.78 0.83 -14.82
N PRO A 21 -7.88 1.08 -15.55
CA PRO A 21 -7.80 1.61 -16.91
C PRO A 21 -7.12 2.99 -16.92
N GLY A 22 -6.15 3.17 -17.82
CA GLY A 22 -5.47 4.44 -18.07
C GLY A 22 -4.35 4.83 -17.10
N LYS A 23 -4.05 4.01 -16.09
CA LYS A 23 -2.99 4.27 -15.09
C LYS A 23 -1.65 3.61 -15.41
N LEU A 24 -1.67 2.67 -16.33
CA LEU A 24 -0.57 1.73 -16.55
C LEU A 24 0.12 1.98 -17.89
N ILE A 25 1.43 2.15 -17.84
CA ILE A 25 2.30 2.13 -19.02
C ILE A 25 2.56 0.67 -19.37
N THR A 26 2.24 0.29 -20.61
CA THR A 26 2.38 -1.10 -21.09
C THR A 26 3.65 -1.26 -21.92
N ILE A 27 4.48 -2.24 -21.57
CA ILE A 27 5.62 -2.66 -22.38
C ILE A 27 5.31 -4.00 -23.05
N LYS A 28 5.60 -4.07 -24.35
CA LYS A 28 5.37 -5.26 -25.17
C LYS A 28 6.67 -5.73 -25.82
N ASP A 29 6.76 -7.03 -26.06
CA ASP A 29 7.83 -7.60 -26.90
C ASP A 29 7.54 -7.42 -28.40
N SER A 30 8.45 -7.95 -29.24
CA SER A 30 8.31 -7.93 -30.70
C SER A 30 7.13 -8.75 -31.23
N SER A 31 6.56 -9.64 -30.41
CA SER A 31 5.35 -10.40 -30.71
C SER A 31 4.07 -9.72 -30.20
N TYR A 32 4.17 -8.47 -29.72
CA TYR A 32 3.09 -7.70 -29.12
C TYR A 32 2.53 -8.27 -27.80
N LYS A 33 3.22 -9.22 -27.17
CA LYS A 33 2.85 -9.73 -25.85
C LYS A 33 3.28 -8.78 -24.75
N ILE A 34 2.46 -8.61 -23.72
CA ILE A 34 2.75 -7.73 -22.59
C ILE A 34 3.81 -8.39 -21.70
N THR A 35 4.96 -7.74 -21.54
CA THR A 35 6.07 -8.23 -20.69
C THR A 35 6.16 -7.47 -19.38
N ALA A 36 5.67 -6.22 -19.34
CA ALA A 36 5.59 -5.44 -18.13
C ALA A 36 4.45 -4.41 -18.15
N LEU A 37 3.93 -4.09 -16.98
CA LEU A 37 3.05 -2.94 -16.74
C LEU A 37 3.68 -2.07 -15.65
N TYR A 38 3.67 -0.75 -15.83
CA TYR A 38 4.19 0.20 -14.84
C TYR A 38 3.09 1.18 -14.43
N ASP A 39 2.89 1.29 -13.12
CA ASP A 39 2.02 2.25 -12.47
C ASP A 39 2.88 3.43 -12.01
N ALA A 40 2.76 4.57 -12.69
CA ALA A 40 3.60 5.74 -12.44
C ALA A 40 3.24 6.50 -11.14
N GLY A 41 2.10 6.17 -10.52
CA GLY A 41 1.62 6.82 -9.31
C GLY A 41 1.48 8.34 -9.45
N TRP A 42 1.76 9.07 -8.36
CA TRP A 42 1.57 10.53 -8.28
C TRP A 42 2.67 11.35 -8.92
N ASP A 43 3.94 10.94 -8.79
CA ASP A 43 5.08 11.82 -9.05
C ASP A 43 6.26 11.09 -9.73
N SER A 44 6.03 9.86 -10.23
CA SER A 44 7.07 8.96 -10.75
C SER A 44 8.14 8.53 -9.71
N LEU A 45 8.02 8.94 -8.44
CA LEU A 45 8.87 8.49 -7.34
C LEU A 45 8.24 7.30 -6.60
N LYS A 46 6.90 7.25 -6.58
CA LYS A 46 6.12 6.16 -6.02
C LYS A 46 5.32 5.45 -7.11
N GLY A 47 5.41 4.13 -7.17
CA GLY A 47 4.78 3.40 -8.26
C GLY A 47 4.95 1.89 -8.18
N GLY A 48 4.18 1.20 -9.00
CA GLY A 48 4.19 -0.26 -9.10
C GLY A 48 4.81 -0.74 -10.41
N ALA A 49 5.47 -1.88 -10.38
CA ALA A 49 5.88 -2.60 -11.59
C ALA A 49 5.36 -4.03 -11.54
N TYR A 50 4.78 -4.47 -12.65
CA TYR A 50 4.35 -5.84 -12.88
C TYR A 50 5.21 -6.43 -13.99
N LEU A 51 5.73 -7.63 -13.78
CA LEU A 51 6.45 -8.39 -14.80
C LEU A 51 5.70 -9.68 -15.08
N PHE A 52 5.74 -10.14 -16.33
CA PHE A 52 5.01 -11.33 -16.78
C PHE A 52 5.96 -12.37 -17.35
N TYR A 53 5.55 -13.63 -17.24
CA TYR A 53 6.18 -14.75 -17.91
C TYR A 53 5.77 -14.82 -19.39
N PRO A 54 6.45 -15.62 -20.24
CA PRO A 54 6.03 -15.85 -21.62
C PRO A 54 4.64 -16.49 -21.79
N ASN A 55 4.15 -17.16 -20.74
CA ASN A 55 2.79 -17.68 -20.63
C ASN A 55 1.77 -16.62 -20.16
N GLU A 56 2.18 -15.36 -20.06
CA GLU A 56 1.37 -14.18 -19.74
C GLU A 56 0.89 -14.08 -18.28
N PHE A 57 1.26 -15.03 -17.43
CA PHE A 57 0.98 -14.95 -16.00
C PHE A 57 1.95 -14.04 -15.27
N LEU A 58 1.45 -13.45 -14.19
CA LEU A 58 2.19 -12.55 -13.32
C LEU A 58 3.41 -13.27 -12.74
N LYS A 59 4.59 -12.75 -13.04
CA LYS A 59 5.86 -13.20 -12.48
C LYS A 59 6.17 -12.49 -11.17
N SER A 60 5.94 -11.19 -11.12
CA SER A 60 6.23 -10.40 -9.93
C SER A 60 5.49 -9.07 -9.90
N TYR A 61 5.23 -8.60 -8.70
CA TYR A 61 4.89 -7.21 -8.41
C TYR A 61 5.99 -6.58 -7.55
N THR A 62 6.31 -5.31 -7.79
CA THR A 62 7.16 -4.52 -6.90
C THR A 62 6.62 -3.12 -6.75
N PHE A 63 6.48 -2.65 -5.51
CA PHE A 63 6.18 -1.26 -5.20
C PHE A 63 7.45 -0.50 -4.81
N TYR A 64 7.61 0.67 -5.39
CA TYR A 64 8.75 1.55 -5.20
C TYR A 64 8.34 2.80 -4.44
N GLN A 65 9.24 3.25 -3.56
CA GLN A 65 9.22 4.59 -2.98
C GLN A 65 10.58 5.25 -3.18
N ASN A 66 10.61 6.46 -3.71
CA ASN A 66 11.85 7.17 -4.03
C ASN A 66 12.80 6.28 -4.86
N ARG A 67 12.23 5.53 -5.81
CA ARG A 67 12.93 4.56 -6.68
C ARG A 67 13.57 3.36 -5.95
N GLN A 68 13.28 3.17 -4.67
CA GLN A 68 13.72 2.00 -3.89
C GLN A 68 12.57 1.02 -3.70
N PRO A 69 12.79 -0.30 -3.89
CA PRO A 69 11.74 -1.29 -3.68
C PRO A 69 11.45 -1.42 -2.17
N VAL A 70 10.20 -1.16 -1.77
CA VAL A 70 9.78 -1.30 -0.36
C VAL A 70 8.92 -2.53 -0.12
N TYR A 71 8.31 -3.06 -1.18
CA TYR A 71 7.50 -4.26 -1.13
C TYR A 71 7.52 -4.99 -2.46
N SER A 72 7.57 -6.32 -2.42
CA SER A 72 7.53 -7.13 -3.65
C SER A 72 6.94 -8.51 -3.40
N GLU A 73 6.24 -9.04 -4.39
CA GLU A 73 5.78 -10.42 -4.46
C GLU A 73 6.36 -11.08 -5.71
N THR A 74 6.75 -12.35 -5.60
CA THR A 74 7.23 -13.16 -6.72
C THR A 74 6.44 -14.46 -6.78
N TYR A 75 6.03 -14.83 -7.99
CA TYR A 75 5.23 -16.01 -8.26
C TYR A 75 5.99 -16.95 -9.20
N ASP A 76 5.65 -18.24 -9.18
CA ASP A 76 6.13 -19.19 -10.18
C ASP A 76 5.28 -19.14 -11.46
N GLU A 77 5.70 -19.86 -12.50
CA GLU A 77 4.99 -19.91 -13.79
C GLU A 77 3.58 -20.51 -13.69
N GLN A 78 3.27 -21.18 -12.57
CA GLN A 78 1.97 -21.74 -12.29
C GLN A 78 1.09 -20.78 -11.46
N GLY A 79 1.58 -19.59 -11.10
CA GLY A 79 0.82 -18.58 -10.36
C GLY A 79 0.76 -18.80 -8.85
N PHE A 80 1.66 -19.60 -8.27
CA PHE A 80 1.78 -19.70 -6.81
C PHE A 80 2.72 -18.62 -6.29
N LEU A 81 2.33 -17.96 -5.19
CA LEU A 81 3.20 -17.04 -4.47
C LEU A 81 4.41 -17.80 -3.89
N VAL A 82 5.61 -17.45 -4.34
CA VAL A 82 6.87 -18.07 -3.94
C VAL A 82 7.51 -17.31 -2.79
N SER A 83 7.50 -15.97 -2.86
CA SER A 83 8.11 -15.13 -1.84
C SER A 83 7.51 -13.74 -1.78
N THR A 84 7.54 -13.17 -0.58
CA THR A 84 7.24 -11.76 -0.31
C THR A 84 8.43 -11.08 0.34
N LYS A 85 8.62 -9.79 0.06
CA LYS A 85 9.57 -8.92 0.76
C LYS A 85 8.85 -7.64 1.17
N GLY A 86 9.15 -7.12 2.35
CA GLY A 86 8.51 -5.92 2.90
C GLY A 86 7.11 -6.19 3.44
N SER A 87 6.33 -5.11 3.60
CA SER A 87 4.96 -5.14 4.12
C SER A 87 3.98 -4.72 3.01
N PRO A 88 2.80 -5.37 2.90
CA PRO A 88 1.78 -4.93 1.96
C PRO A 88 1.09 -3.63 2.42
N MET A 89 1.39 -3.11 3.62
CA MET A 89 1.17 -1.70 3.94
C MET A 89 2.37 -0.91 3.40
N VAL A 90 2.18 -0.36 2.20
CA VAL A 90 3.28 0.04 1.32
C VAL A 90 3.62 1.51 1.36
N ASP A 91 2.73 2.37 1.89
CA ASP A 91 3.02 3.79 2.07
C ASP A 91 2.17 4.42 3.17
N ARG A 92 2.69 5.52 3.71
CA ARG A 92 1.99 6.39 4.66
C ARG A 92 2.36 7.83 4.38
N VAL A 93 1.34 8.67 4.21
CA VAL A 93 1.48 10.11 4.01
C VAL A 93 0.85 10.80 5.20
N ILE A 94 1.56 11.78 5.75
CA ILE A 94 1.11 12.58 6.89
C ILE A 94 1.20 14.02 6.46
N ASN A 95 0.07 14.71 6.52
CA ASN A 95 -0.02 16.11 6.12
C ASN A 95 -0.69 16.91 7.23
N GLU A 96 -0.15 18.07 7.51
CA GLU A 96 -0.75 19.05 8.41
C GLU A 96 -2.00 19.65 7.74
N LEU A 97 -3.11 19.64 8.46
CA LEU A 97 -4.33 20.34 8.05
C LEU A 97 -4.35 21.76 8.61
N ASN A 98 -3.91 21.90 9.87
CA ASN A 98 -3.67 23.16 10.56
C ASN A 98 -2.72 22.91 11.76
N ASN A 99 -2.45 23.94 12.55
CA ASN A 99 -1.53 23.88 13.71
C ASN A 99 -1.89 22.81 14.76
N ASP A 100 -3.13 22.34 14.75
CA ASP A 100 -3.70 21.46 15.77
C ASP A 100 -4.28 20.17 15.18
N SER A 101 -4.09 19.90 13.88
CA SER A 101 -4.56 18.66 13.27
C SER A 101 -3.74 18.21 12.08
N VAL A 102 -3.59 16.91 11.98
CA VAL A 102 -2.98 16.22 10.84
C VAL A 102 -3.95 15.22 10.28
N TYR A 103 -3.86 14.93 8.99
CA TYR A 103 -4.44 13.71 8.44
C TYR A 103 -3.35 12.72 8.07
N VAL A 104 -3.63 11.45 8.30
CA VAL A 104 -2.77 10.34 7.92
C VAL A 104 -3.51 9.54 6.87
N GLN A 105 -2.88 9.36 5.71
CA GLN A 105 -3.32 8.46 4.66
C GLN A 105 -2.40 7.26 4.60
N VAL A 106 -2.97 6.06 4.64
CA VAL A 106 -2.24 4.80 4.61
C VAL A 106 -2.65 4.01 3.38
N TYR A 107 -1.67 3.45 2.68
CA TYR A 107 -1.86 2.69 1.44
C TYR A 107 -1.50 1.23 1.64
N PHE A 108 -2.35 0.36 1.11
CA PHE A 108 -2.22 -1.08 1.18
C PHE A 108 -2.28 -1.69 -0.23
N PHE A 109 -1.32 -2.55 -0.55
CA PHE A 109 -1.35 -3.32 -1.78
C PHE A 109 -2.48 -4.35 -1.73
N LYS A 110 -3.38 -4.32 -2.72
CA LYS A 110 -4.65 -5.06 -2.67
C LYS A 110 -4.69 -6.37 -3.45
N MET A 111 -3.74 -6.63 -4.33
CA MET A 111 -3.85 -7.77 -5.25
C MET A 111 -3.88 -9.07 -4.45
N MET A 112 -4.95 -9.86 -4.68
CA MET A 112 -5.22 -11.14 -4.00
C MET A 112 -5.28 -11.02 -2.48
N LYS A 113 -5.67 -9.85 -1.96
CA LYS A 113 -5.77 -9.58 -0.54
C LYS A 113 -7.13 -9.00 -0.22
N SER A 114 -7.89 -9.76 0.55
CA SER A 114 -9.17 -9.32 1.13
C SER A 114 -8.92 -8.78 2.54
N TYR A 115 -8.74 -7.46 2.62
CA TYR A 115 -8.59 -6.74 3.88
C TYR A 115 -9.91 -6.66 4.65
N GLN A 116 -9.85 -6.95 5.95
CA GLN A 116 -10.88 -6.59 6.93
C GLN A 116 -10.70 -5.12 7.36
N ASP A 117 -11.45 -4.68 8.37
CA ASP A 117 -11.34 -3.33 8.91
C ASP A 117 -9.96 -3.07 9.54
N LEU A 118 -9.45 -1.86 9.30
CA LEU A 118 -8.22 -1.38 9.93
C LEU A 118 -8.55 -0.85 11.32
N ASN A 119 -8.01 -1.48 12.35
CA ASN A 119 -8.10 -1.02 13.71
C ASN A 119 -6.93 -0.07 14.02
N ILE A 120 -7.24 1.15 14.46
CA ILE A 120 -6.22 2.14 14.82
C ILE A 120 -6.42 2.60 16.26
N ARG A 121 -5.34 2.59 17.03
CA ARG A 121 -5.29 3.09 18.39
C ARG A 121 -4.29 4.23 18.50
N ILE A 122 -4.72 5.37 19.05
CA ILE A 122 -3.86 6.57 19.20
C ILE A 122 -3.72 6.91 20.69
N ASN A 123 -2.49 7.05 21.19
CA ASN A 123 -2.18 7.50 22.57
C ASN A 123 -3.01 6.82 23.65
N ASN A 124 -3.14 5.49 23.57
CA ASN A 124 -3.93 4.66 24.50
C ASN A 124 -5.44 4.91 24.51
N LYS A 125 -5.99 5.76 23.63
CA LYS A 125 -7.45 5.92 23.44
C LYS A 125 -8.08 4.62 22.95
N ALA A 126 -9.42 4.58 22.94
CA ALA A 126 -10.16 3.49 22.32
C ALA A 126 -9.76 3.34 20.85
N SER A 127 -9.76 2.10 20.36
CA SER A 127 -9.49 1.86 18.95
C SER A 127 -10.67 2.29 18.09
N SER A 128 -10.39 2.77 16.88
CA SER A 128 -11.39 3.06 15.85
C SER A 128 -11.15 2.16 14.65
N ASP A 129 -12.24 1.63 14.11
CA ASP A 129 -12.22 0.77 12.92
C ASP A 129 -12.48 1.61 11.67
N TYR A 130 -11.66 1.38 10.64
CA TYR A 130 -11.75 2.10 9.39
C TYR A 130 -11.85 1.14 8.21
N ILE A 131 -12.81 1.43 7.33
CA ILE A 131 -13.02 0.69 6.10
C ILE A 131 -12.06 1.21 5.02
N LEU A 132 -11.28 0.30 4.44
CA LEU A 132 -10.38 0.65 3.36
C LEU A 132 -11.14 0.86 2.05
N GLN A 133 -10.87 1.98 1.39
CA GLN A 133 -11.45 2.34 0.10
C GLN A 133 -10.52 1.96 -1.04
N ASN A 134 -11.06 1.69 -2.23
CA ASN A 134 -10.21 1.57 -3.42
C ASN A 134 -9.54 2.91 -3.69
N ASP A 135 -8.23 2.87 -3.93
CA ASP A 135 -7.48 4.06 -4.26
C ASP A 135 -7.63 4.39 -5.76
N SER A 136 -7.79 5.68 -6.06
CA SER A 136 -8.00 6.17 -7.42
C SER A 136 -6.69 6.51 -8.14
N VAL A 137 -5.56 6.47 -7.45
CA VAL A 137 -4.26 6.88 -7.95
C VAL A 137 -3.52 5.69 -8.53
N PHE A 138 -3.40 4.64 -7.74
CA PHE A 138 -2.72 3.42 -8.08
C PHE A 138 -3.71 2.37 -8.61
N SER A 139 -3.18 1.38 -9.30
CA SER A 139 -3.93 0.29 -9.93
C SER A 139 -4.44 -0.74 -8.92
N ASN A 140 -3.58 -1.13 -7.98
CA ASN A 140 -3.85 -2.20 -7.03
C ASN A 140 -3.63 -1.77 -5.58
N MET A 141 -4.23 -0.63 -5.21
CA MET A 141 -4.20 -0.19 -3.82
C MET A 141 -5.58 0.02 -3.23
N LYS A 142 -5.65 -0.23 -1.93
CA LYS A 142 -6.65 0.34 -1.06
C LYS A 142 -6.01 1.40 -0.17
N SER A 143 -6.77 2.41 0.20
CA SER A 143 -6.33 3.46 1.10
C SER A 143 -7.36 3.79 2.15
N VAL A 144 -6.89 4.38 3.24
CA VAL A 144 -7.72 4.92 4.30
C VAL A 144 -7.10 6.21 4.80
N THR A 145 -7.95 7.20 5.05
CA THR A 145 -7.54 8.50 5.57
C THR A 145 -8.29 8.79 6.86
N PHE A 146 -7.56 9.26 7.86
CA PHE A 146 -8.14 9.64 9.14
C PHE A 146 -7.42 10.84 9.73
N GLY A 147 -8.17 11.65 10.48
CA GLY A 147 -7.66 12.85 11.15
C GLY A 147 -7.20 12.56 12.58
N ILE A 148 -6.16 13.25 13.01
CA ILE A 148 -5.66 13.24 14.39
C ILE A 148 -5.63 14.68 14.87
N ASN A 149 -6.30 14.95 15.99
CA ASN A 149 -6.17 16.22 16.70
C ASN A 149 -4.88 16.17 17.55
N ILE A 150 -4.01 17.16 17.35
CA ILE A 150 -2.68 17.29 17.95
C ILE A 150 -2.55 18.50 18.88
N SER A 151 -3.65 19.23 19.16
CA SER A 151 -3.65 20.47 19.98
C SER A 151 -2.95 20.27 21.31
N ASP A 152 -3.30 19.18 22.02
CA ASP A 152 -2.83 18.91 23.38
C ASP A 152 -1.76 17.80 23.43
N LEU A 153 -1.21 17.42 22.27
CA LEU A 153 -0.32 16.27 22.16
C LEU A 153 1.07 16.69 21.69
N ASN A 154 2.03 16.64 22.61
CA ASN A 154 3.45 16.78 22.27
C ASN A 154 4.01 15.53 21.55
N LYS A 155 3.34 14.37 21.73
CA LYS A 155 3.70 13.09 21.13
C LYS A 155 2.45 12.32 20.72
N ILE A 156 2.52 11.65 19.58
CA ILE A 156 1.46 10.81 19.04
C ILE A 156 2.04 9.44 18.76
N ASN A 157 1.56 8.44 19.51
CA ASN A 157 1.84 7.03 19.32
C ASN A 157 0.60 6.40 18.70
N MET A 158 0.72 5.97 17.45
CA MET A 158 -0.34 5.29 16.74
C MET A 158 0.04 3.84 16.56
N TYR A 159 -0.88 2.94 16.88
CA TYR A 159 -0.77 1.51 16.63
C TYR A 159 -1.87 1.11 15.66
N SER A 160 -1.50 0.49 14.56
CA SER A 160 -2.43 0.00 13.56
C SER A 160 -2.37 -1.51 13.49
N ARG A 161 -3.54 -2.15 13.48
CA ARG A 161 -3.69 -3.58 13.25
C ARG A 161 -4.71 -3.83 12.17
N ILE A 162 -4.38 -4.69 11.21
CA ILE A 162 -5.31 -5.11 10.17
C ILE A 162 -5.13 -6.59 9.89
N ASN A 163 -6.25 -7.28 9.74
CA ASN A 163 -6.26 -8.66 9.27
C ASN A 163 -6.56 -8.65 7.78
N TYR A 164 -5.93 -9.55 7.04
CA TYR A 164 -6.28 -9.80 5.64
C TYR A 164 -6.24 -11.29 5.33
N LEU A 165 -7.14 -11.70 4.44
CA LEU A 165 -7.13 -13.03 3.85
C LEU A 165 -6.36 -12.96 2.53
N ASP A 166 -5.38 -13.85 2.36
CA ASP A 166 -4.78 -14.10 1.06
C ASP A 166 -5.77 -14.90 0.20
N ASP A 167 -6.24 -14.32 -0.90
CA ASP A 167 -7.34 -14.88 -1.69
C ASP A 167 -6.95 -16.20 -2.37
N CYS A 168 -5.66 -16.46 -2.56
CA CYS A 168 -5.15 -17.68 -3.19
C CYS A 168 -5.03 -18.79 -2.16
N SER A 169 -4.18 -18.58 -1.18
CA SER A 169 -3.84 -19.57 -0.17
C SER A 169 -4.91 -19.77 0.88
N LYS A 170 -5.85 -18.82 1.01
CA LYS A 170 -6.87 -18.74 2.06
C LYS A 170 -6.26 -18.68 3.47
N ILE A 171 -5.02 -18.22 3.57
CA ILE A 171 -4.32 -18.02 4.84
C ILE A 171 -4.67 -16.62 5.35
N GLU A 172 -5.06 -16.53 6.62
CA GLU A 172 -5.25 -15.26 7.29
C GLU A 172 -3.91 -14.72 7.80
N HIS A 173 -3.71 -13.43 7.62
CA HIS A 173 -2.53 -12.70 8.03
C HIS A 173 -2.92 -11.51 8.90
N ILE A 174 -2.03 -11.15 9.82
CA ILE A 174 -2.19 -9.99 10.69
C ILE A 174 -1.00 -9.07 10.45
N LEU A 175 -1.28 -7.82 10.09
CA LEU A 175 -0.28 -6.76 10.02
C LEU A 175 -0.43 -5.87 11.24
N ASN A 176 0.69 -5.62 11.91
CA ASN A 176 0.79 -4.64 12.97
C ASN A 176 1.84 -3.62 12.57
N ASP A 177 1.57 -2.35 12.83
CA ASP A 177 2.56 -1.29 12.71
C ASP A 177 2.38 -0.24 13.79
N SER A 178 3.45 0.51 14.06
CA SER A 178 3.44 1.63 14.99
C SER A 178 4.09 2.86 14.36
N LEU A 179 3.44 4.00 14.54
CA LEU A 179 3.97 5.31 14.16
C LEU A 179 4.18 6.14 15.41
N PHE A 180 5.30 6.86 15.43
CA PHE A 180 5.64 7.82 16.47
C PHE A 180 5.84 9.19 15.82
N LEU A 181 5.02 10.16 16.22
CA LEU A 181 5.17 11.57 15.82
C LEU A 181 5.47 12.41 17.06
N VAL A 182 6.37 13.37 16.88
CA VAL A 182 6.71 14.36 17.91
C VAL A 182 6.45 15.73 17.32
N LYS A 183 5.67 16.55 18.02
CA LYS A 183 5.45 17.94 17.61
C LYS A 183 6.75 18.71 17.80
N ASP A 184 7.25 19.35 16.74
CA ASP A 184 8.43 20.22 16.86
C ASP A 184 8.04 21.49 17.64
N PRO A 185 8.63 21.75 18.81
CA PRO A 185 8.33 22.94 19.59
C PRO A 185 8.78 24.25 18.94
N GLN A 186 9.58 24.23 17.87
CA GLN A 186 10.13 25.46 17.24
C GLN A 186 9.28 26.04 16.10
N ASN A 187 8.24 25.36 15.62
CA ASN A 187 7.38 25.87 14.53
C ASN A 187 6.22 26.77 14.99
N GLY A 188 6.13 27.11 16.28
CA GLY A 188 5.24 28.14 16.80
C GLY A 188 5.99 29.45 17.00
N LEU A 189 5.72 30.45 16.15
CA LEU A 189 6.27 31.83 16.12
C LEU A 189 7.48 32.03 15.18
N VAL A 190 7.20 32.15 13.88
CA VAL A 190 7.87 33.19 13.09
C VAL A 190 6.96 34.42 13.17
N PRO A 191 7.33 35.49 13.91
CA PRO A 191 6.61 36.75 13.81
C PRO A 191 6.66 37.23 12.37
N ALA A 192 5.55 37.74 11.85
CA ALA A 192 5.54 38.47 10.60
C ALA A 192 6.62 39.56 10.67
N LEU A 193 7.62 39.47 9.80
CA LEU A 193 8.54 40.58 9.55
C LEU A 193 7.70 41.72 8.96
N SER A 194 7.33 42.67 9.82
CA SER A 194 6.80 43.96 9.39
C SER A 194 7.89 44.67 8.58
N LYS A 195 7.59 44.97 7.32
CA LYS A 195 8.19 46.11 6.61
C LYS A 195 7.09 47.13 6.36
#